data_AF-A0A929EEC9-F1
#
_entry.id   AF-A0A929EEC9-F1
#
_cell.length_a   1.000
_cell.length_b   1.000
_cell.length_c   1.000
_cell.angle_alpha   90.00
_cell.angle_beta   90.00
_cell.angle_gamma   90.00
#
_symmetry.space_group_name_H-M   'P 1'
#
loop_
_entity.id
_entity.type
_entity.pdbx_description
1 polymer ?
#
loop_
_entity_poly.entity_id
_entity_poly.type
_entity_poly.pdbx_seq_one_letter_code
_entity_poly.pdbx_strand_id
1 'polypeptide(L)'
;MSKEIIKLLADANIHSYGSIEIEKFEKQMARYFEREYKRWQGNSELPEQYNLSSFEGELAKKETNSETIEHYNNEFALYQAFLDKEFMAYTMAYYGADDNSPVINEKLSLEQAQIEKYKLLVERAEIKDGHNILDLGCGFGGFMKYLLETFPNVTVTGINPSVVQSKYVTESLIKYNSRCKLVSKYIGETKSDEIAPNSYDRIVSIGALEHFTNFDLLFKHLEKILKPGGKCLHHIIVSVDTIPQFLNAESTLMADYFPGGHIWPYKELQRHNKHLRFVNSWYINGLNYWKTLDEWHKRYWDSIEHLYPKYLTLNEVEHWNKYFSLCKAIFLPNRGKSNGNAHYLYEKT
;
A
#
# COMPACT_ATOMS: atom_id res chain seq x y z
N MET A 1 -7.06 12.97 25.07
CA MET A 1 -7.24 11.64 25.70
C MET A 1 -7.69 11.76 27.14
N SER A 2 -8.99 11.56 27.36
CA SER A 2 -9.63 11.33 28.66
C SER A 2 -9.00 10.12 29.33
N LYS A 3 -8.62 10.31 30.59
CA LYS A 3 -8.09 9.25 31.44
C LYS A 3 -9.10 8.12 31.65
N GLU A 4 -10.39 8.38 31.46
CA GLU A 4 -11.46 7.41 31.65
C GLU A 4 -11.50 6.35 30.55
N ILE A 5 -11.40 6.75 29.28
CA ILE A 5 -11.40 5.82 28.13
C ILE A 5 -10.12 4.96 28.15
N ILE A 6 -8.95 5.57 28.39
CA ILE A 6 -7.69 4.82 28.51
C ILE A 6 -7.80 3.77 29.62
N LYS A 7 -8.35 4.14 30.78
CA LYS A 7 -8.53 3.21 31.90
C LYS A 7 -9.48 2.06 31.53
N LEU A 8 -10.62 2.36 30.90
CA LEU A 8 -11.58 1.35 30.46
C LEU A 8 -10.94 0.35 29.48
N LEU A 9 -10.16 0.84 28.51
CA LEU A 9 -9.45 -0.01 27.57
C LEU A 9 -8.37 -0.86 28.26
N ALA A 10 -7.61 -0.26 29.19
CA ALA A 10 -6.60 -0.99 29.97
C ALA A 10 -7.21 -2.07 30.87
N ASP A 11 -8.38 -1.82 31.48
CA ASP A 11 -9.14 -2.81 32.25
C ASP A 11 -9.62 -3.99 31.36
N ALA A 12 -9.79 -3.75 30.06
CA ALA A 12 -10.04 -4.76 29.03
C ALA A 12 -8.74 -5.35 28.41
N ASN A 13 -7.57 -5.08 29.00
CA ASN A 13 -6.25 -5.49 28.52
C ASN A 13 -5.85 -4.93 27.14
N ILE A 14 -6.40 -3.78 26.77
CA ILE A 14 -6.06 -3.03 25.56
C ILE A 14 -5.24 -1.81 25.96
N HIS A 15 -3.94 -1.87 25.69
CA HIS A 15 -2.98 -0.87 26.17
C HIS A 15 -2.63 0.16 25.09
N SER A 16 -2.39 1.41 25.51
CA SER A 16 -2.13 2.53 24.61
C SER A 16 -0.78 2.42 23.88
N TYR A 17 -0.66 3.13 22.76
CA TYR A 17 0.64 3.41 22.11
C TYR A 17 1.67 3.88 23.14
N GLY A 18 2.90 3.34 23.06
CA GLY A 18 4.00 3.69 23.95
C GLY A 18 3.88 3.17 25.39
N SER A 19 2.87 2.37 25.72
CA SER A 19 2.79 1.68 27.02
C SER A 19 3.87 0.59 27.13
N ILE A 20 4.23 0.22 28.36
CA ILE A 20 5.23 -0.82 28.63
C ILE A 20 4.78 -2.17 28.06
N GLU A 21 3.48 -2.44 28.12
CA GLU A 21 2.82 -3.63 27.60
C GLU A 21 2.95 -3.72 26.08
N ILE A 22 2.63 -2.64 25.35
CA ILE A 22 2.76 -2.59 23.89
C ILE A 22 4.22 -2.65 23.47
N GLU A 23 5.13 -1.92 24.13
CA GLU A 23 6.55 -2.01 23.81
C GLU A 23 7.11 -3.42 24.00
N LYS A 24 6.71 -4.14 25.06
CA LYS A 24 7.12 -5.52 25.28
C LYS A 24 6.57 -6.44 24.19
N PHE A 25 5.30 -6.28 23.82
CA PHE A 25 4.67 -7.04 22.74
C PHE A 25 5.37 -6.82 21.40
N GLU A 26 5.59 -5.56 21.02
CA GLU A 26 6.30 -5.20 19.78
C GLU A 26 7.74 -5.75 19.76
N LYS A 27 8.47 -5.68 20.89
CA LYS A 27 9.81 -6.28 21.02
C LYS A 27 9.77 -7.81 20.85
N GLN A 28 8.75 -8.49 21.37
CA GLN A 28 8.60 -9.94 21.20
C GLN A 28 8.33 -10.30 19.74
N MET A 29 7.44 -9.56 19.07
CA MET A 29 7.13 -9.75 17.65
C MET A 29 8.34 -9.47 16.77
N ALA A 30 9.08 -8.40 17.02
CA ALA A 30 10.30 -8.08 16.28
C ALA A 30 11.34 -9.21 16.38
N ARG A 31 11.53 -9.80 17.57
CA ARG A 31 12.41 -10.97 17.75
C ARG A 31 11.92 -12.22 17.03
N TYR A 32 10.60 -12.41 16.91
CA TYR A 32 10.04 -13.50 16.11
C TYR A 32 10.41 -13.33 14.64
N PHE A 33 10.14 -12.17 14.06
CA PHE A 33 10.47 -11.90 12.66
C PHE A 33 11.97 -11.89 12.39
N GLU A 34 12.79 -11.40 13.32
CA GLU A 34 14.25 -11.49 13.20
C GLU A 34 14.75 -12.94 13.09
N ARG A 35 14.15 -13.87 13.85
CA ARG A 35 14.47 -15.30 13.73
C ARG A 35 13.99 -15.89 12.41
N GLU A 36 12.79 -15.54 11.95
CA GLU A 36 12.29 -16.00 10.65
C GLU A 36 13.15 -15.48 9.49
N TYR A 37 13.55 -14.21 9.50
CA TYR A 37 14.43 -13.65 8.47
C TYR A 37 15.82 -14.27 8.51
N LYS A 38 16.34 -14.58 9.70
CA LYS A 38 17.60 -15.33 9.82
C LYS A 38 17.47 -16.77 9.28
N ARG A 39 16.33 -17.43 9.48
CA ARG A 39 16.08 -18.78 8.97
C ARG A 39 16.09 -18.81 7.44
N TRP A 40 15.50 -17.81 6.80
CA TRP A 40 15.35 -17.73 5.35
C TRP A 40 16.41 -16.86 4.65
N GLN A 41 17.43 -16.42 5.38
CA GLN A 41 18.45 -15.53 4.83
C GLN A 41 19.16 -16.16 3.63
N GLY A 42 19.17 -15.46 2.50
CA GLY A 42 19.75 -15.94 1.25
C GLY A 42 18.86 -16.92 0.47
N ASN A 43 17.65 -17.19 0.95
CA ASN A 43 16.70 -18.03 0.21
C ASN A 43 16.25 -17.29 -1.06
N SER A 44 16.57 -17.87 -2.22
CA SER A 44 16.18 -17.37 -3.53
C SER A 44 15.30 -18.35 -4.31
N GLU A 45 14.70 -19.32 -3.61
CA GLU A 45 13.71 -20.22 -4.18
C GLU A 45 12.56 -19.43 -4.79
N LEU A 46 12.07 -19.88 -5.95
CA LEU A 46 11.00 -19.20 -6.66
C LEU A 46 9.64 -19.52 -6.01
N PRO A 47 8.65 -18.60 -6.05
CA PRO A 47 7.32 -18.85 -5.49
C PRO A 47 6.68 -20.17 -5.95
N GLU A 48 6.99 -20.61 -7.17
CA GLU A 48 6.47 -21.85 -7.75
C GLU A 48 6.90 -23.11 -6.97
N GLN A 49 8.04 -23.06 -6.27
CA GLN A 49 8.49 -24.14 -5.38
C GLN A 49 7.62 -24.26 -4.12
N TYR A 50 6.81 -23.24 -3.84
CA TYR A 50 5.85 -23.18 -2.75
C TYR A 50 4.39 -23.21 -3.25
N ASN A 51 4.17 -23.73 -4.47
CA ASN A 51 2.85 -23.87 -5.10
C ASN A 51 2.11 -22.54 -5.33
N LEU A 52 2.84 -21.44 -5.53
CA LEU A 52 2.29 -20.15 -5.93
C LEU A 52 2.91 -19.71 -7.26
N SER A 53 2.10 -19.34 -8.24
CA SER A 53 2.58 -18.83 -9.53
C SER A 53 2.09 -17.42 -9.73
N SER A 54 3.00 -16.53 -10.16
CA SER A 54 2.67 -15.17 -10.59
C SER A 54 2.34 -15.07 -12.08
N PHE A 55 2.42 -16.19 -12.82
CA PHE A 55 2.20 -16.27 -14.28
C PHE A 55 0.86 -16.89 -14.66
N GLU A 56 0.22 -17.60 -13.73
CA GLU A 56 -0.98 -18.40 -13.98
C GLU A 56 -2.06 -18.15 -12.93
N GLY A 57 -3.28 -18.63 -13.18
CA GLY A 57 -4.41 -18.45 -12.29
C GLY A 57 -5.18 -17.15 -12.50
N GLU A 58 -6.04 -16.80 -11.53
CA GLU A 58 -6.88 -15.62 -11.57
C GLU A 58 -6.06 -14.32 -11.48
N LEU A 59 -6.60 -13.22 -12.03
CA LEU A 59 -5.92 -11.92 -12.03
C LEU A 59 -5.60 -11.43 -10.61
N ALA A 60 -6.59 -11.51 -9.73
CA ALA A 60 -6.53 -11.12 -8.34
C ALA A 60 -7.57 -11.95 -7.57
N LYS A 61 -7.31 -12.24 -6.30
CA LYS A 61 -8.33 -12.79 -5.41
C LYS A 61 -9.36 -11.68 -5.17
N LYS A 62 -10.60 -11.87 -5.61
CA LYS A 62 -11.65 -10.89 -5.38
C LYS A 62 -12.03 -10.88 -3.91
N GLU A 63 -11.91 -9.74 -3.25
CA GLU A 63 -12.55 -9.54 -1.96
C GLU A 63 -14.07 -9.52 -2.18
N THR A 64 -14.76 -10.48 -1.59
CA THR A 64 -16.22 -10.58 -1.65
C THR A 64 -16.84 -9.81 -0.49
N ASN A 65 -16.76 -8.49 -0.50
CA ASN A 65 -17.44 -7.69 0.53
C ASN A 65 -18.75 -7.12 -0.02
N SER A 66 -19.86 -7.76 0.38
CA SER A 66 -21.21 -7.23 0.26
C SER A 66 -21.56 -6.46 1.54
N GLU A 67 -21.13 -5.21 1.65
CA GLU A 67 -21.27 -4.44 2.89
C GLU A 67 -22.26 -3.28 2.79
N THR A 68 -22.80 -2.89 3.95
CA THR A 68 -23.84 -1.86 4.12
C THR A 68 -23.24 -0.44 4.19
N ILE A 69 -24.07 0.59 3.94
CA ILE A 69 -23.64 2.00 3.98
C ILE A 69 -23.06 2.43 5.34
N GLU A 70 -23.56 1.86 6.44
CA GLU A 70 -23.09 2.18 7.79
C GLU A 70 -21.69 1.63 8.06
N HIS A 71 -21.41 0.42 7.59
CA HIS A 71 -20.07 -0.17 7.65
C HIS A 71 -19.04 0.73 6.93
N TYR A 72 -19.37 1.19 5.73
CA TYR A 72 -18.53 2.10 4.95
C TYR A 72 -18.22 3.42 5.66
N ASN A 73 -19.18 3.98 6.41
CA ASN A 73 -18.95 5.21 7.16
C ASN A 73 -18.01 5.00 8.37
N ASN A 74 -18.11 3.85 9.04
CA ASN A 74 -17.25 3.51 10.16
C ASN A 74 -15.80 3.29 9.71
N GLU A 75 -15.60 2.57 8.61
CA GLU A 75 -14.29 2.39 7.99
C GLU A 75 -13.67 3.74 7.60
N PHE A 76 -14.45 4.63 6.97
CA PHE A 76 -13.94 5.92 6.56
C PHE A 76 -13.49 6.80 7.73
N ALA A 77 -14.30 6.87 8.81
CA ALA A 77 -13.95 7.64 10.02
C ALA A 77 -12.65 7.12 10.66
N LEU A 78 -12.45 5.81 10.65
CA LEU A 78 -11.23 5.16 11.11
C LEU A 78 -10.02 5.56 10.25
N TYR A 79 -10.09 5.44 8.93
CA TYR A 79 -8.98 5.85 8.04
C TYR A 79 -8.65 7.33 8.21
N GLN A 80 -9.67 8.19 8.32
CA GLN A 80 -9.48 9.62 8.55
C GLN A 80 -8.77 9.92 9.86
N ALA A 81 -8.91 9.07 10.88
CA ALA A 81 -8.29 9.30 12.18
C ALA A 81 -6.76 9.28 12.09
N PHE A 82 -6.18 8.26 11.43
CA PHE A 82 -4.74 8.03 11.46
C PHE A 82 -3.98 8.40 10.19
N LEU A 83 -4.63 8.46 9.03
CA LEU A 83 -3.96 8.83 7.78
C LEU A 83 -3.51 10.29 7.76
N ASP A 84 -2.67 10.61 6.79
CA ASP A 84 -2.27 11.99 6.53
C ASP A 84 -3.49 12.81 6.07
N LYS A 85 -3.57 14.06 6.51
CA LYS A 85 -4.76 14.89 6.29
C LYS A 85 -4.82 15.50 4.88
N GLU A 86 -3.73 15.42 4.13
CA GLU A 86 -3.61 16.07 2.83
C GLU A 86 -4.02 15.15 1.69
N PHE A 87 -3.61 13.88 1.73
CA PHE A 87 -3.74 12.92 0.65
C PHE A 87 -4.51 11.66 1.04
N MET A 88 -4.79 11.43 2.33
CA MET A 88 -5.45 10.19 2.81
C MET A 88 -4.73 8.93 2.29
N ALA A 89 -3.40 8.95 2.27
CA ALA A 89 -2.59 7.92 1.65
C ALA A 89 -2.37 6.74 2.60
N TYR A 90 -3.09 5.64 2.37
CA TYR A 90 -2.91 4.38 3.10
C TYR A 90 -1.80 3.50 2.52
N THR A 91 -0.63 4.10 2.31
CA THR A 91 0.60 3.44 1.82
C THR A 91 1.81 4.05 2.51
N MET A 92 2.96 3.35 2.47
CA MET A 92 4.22 3.82 3.03
C MET A 92 4.53 5.25 2.59
N ALA A 93 4.94 6.12 3.52
CA ALA A 93 5.48 7.46 3.27
C ALA A 93 7.02 7.41 3.26
N TYR A 94 7.69 8.25 2.47
CA TYR A 94 9.14 8.20 2.32
C TYR A 94 9.85 9.19 3.26
N TYR A 95 10.59 8.67 4.22
CA TYR A 95 11.36 9.42 5.22
C TYR A 95 12.86 9.50 4.88
N GLY A 96 13.26 9.11 3.65
CA GLY A 96 14.65 9.18 3.20
C GLY A 96 15.50 7.95 3.50
N ALA A 97 14.97 6.91 4.16
CA ALA A 97 15.74 5.70 4.40
C ALA A 97 15.89 4.89 3.12
N ASP A 98 17.11 4.48 2.79
CA ASP A 98 17.40 3.58 1.67
C ASP A 98 18.36 2.47 2.09
N ASP A 99 18.77 1.60 1.16
CA ASP A 99 19.64 0.46 1.48
C ASP A 99 21.07 0.88 1.87
N ASN A 100 21.57 1.98 1.28
CA ASN A 100 22.89 2.52 1.57
C ASN A 100 22.91 3.35 2.86
N SER A 101 21.78 3.99 3.18
CA SER A 101 21.57 4.83 4.35
C SER A 101 20.21 4.49 5.00
N PRO A 102 20.15 3.46 5.85
CA PRO A 102 18.94 3.07 6.59
C PRO A 102 18.74 4.00 7.79
N VAL A 103 18.51 5.28 7.51
CA VAL A 103 18.30 6.36 8.47
C VAL A 103 17.07 7.14 8.05
N ILE A 104 16.11 7.24 8.97
CA ILE A 104 14.89 8.03 8.76
C ILE A 104 15.14 9.51 9.12
N ASN A 105 14.56 10.41 8.33
CA ASN A 105 14.53 11.82 8.63
C ASN A 105 13.38 12.13 9.60
N GLU A 106 13.68 12.14 10.89
CA GLU A 106 12.73 12.43 11.98
C GLU A 106 12.11 13.83 11.94
N LYS A 107 12.63 14.74 11.09
CA LYS A 107 12.07 16.09 10.94
C LYS A 107 10.88 16.16 10.00
N LEU A 108 10.67 15.14 9.16
CA LEU A 108 9.53 15.10 8.25
C LEU A 108 8.28 14.70 9.02
N SER A 109 7.21 15.49 8.85
CA SER A 109 5.87 15.02 9.21
C SER A 109 5.42 13.91 8.26
N LEU A 110 4.36 13.18 8.63
CA LEU A 110 3.75 12.17 7.74
C LEU A 110 3.35 12.78 6.40
N GLU A 111 2.68 13.94 6.42
CA GLU A 111 2.25 14.67 5.23
C GLU A 111 3.45 15.01 4.32
N GLN A 112 4.54 15.52 4.91
CA GLN A 112 5.76 15.83 4.16
C GLN A 112 6.41 14.56 3.59
N ALA A 113 6.46 13.47 4.34
CA ALA A 113 6.98 12.20 3.87
C ALA A 113 6.11 11.57 2.75
N GLN A 114 4.79 11.80 2.75
CA GLN A 114 3.92 11.41 1.63
C GLN A 114 4.23 12.22 0.36
N ILE A 115 4.50 13.52 0.50
CA ILE A 115 4.96 14.38 -0.61
C ILE A 115 6.30 13.88 -1.15
N GLU A 116 7.27 13.57 -0.29
CA GLU A 116 8.58 13.04 -0.73
C GLU A 116 8.45 11.71 -1.47
N LYS A 117 7.53 10.83 -1.05
CA LYS A 117 7.18 9.62 -1.80
C LYS A 117 6.64 9.96 -3.19
N TYR A 118 5.70 10.91 -3.29
CA TYR A 118 5.11 11.27 -4.58
C TYR A 118 6.11 11.93 -5.53
N LYS A 119 7.04 12.74 -5.02
CA LYS A 119 8.19 13.25 -5.80
C LYS A 119 9.03 12.11 -6.37
N LEU A 120 9.38 11.13 -5.54
CA LEU A 120 10.16 9.96 -5.94
C LEU A 120 9.44 9.11 -7.01
N LEU A 121 8.11 8.98 -6.89
CA LEU A 121 7.29 8.30 -7.89
C LEU A 121 7.24 9.08 -9.21
N VAL A 122 7.06 10.40 -9.17
CA VAL A 122 7.09 11.26 -10.36
C VAL A 122 8.42 11.18 -11.09
N GLU A 123 9.52 11.24 -10.34
CA GLU A 123 10.88 11.13 -10.89
C GLU A 123 11.09 9.77 -11.58
N ARG A 124 10.84 8.67 -10.86
CA ARG A 124 11.10 7.31 -11.36
C ARG A 124 10.13 6.88 -12.46
N ALA A 125 8.90 7.38 -12.44
CA ALA A 125 7.95 7.18 -13.53
C ALA A 125 8.21 8.13 -14.70
N GLU A 126 9.14 9.08 -14.58
CA GLU A 126 9.41 10.12 -15.58
C GLU A 126 8.11 10.84 -16.01
N ILE A 127 7.30 11.22 -15.03
CA ILE A 127 6.05 11.96 -15.26
C ILE A 127 6.40 13.40 -15.65
N LYS A 128 5.69 13.91 -16.67
CA LYS A 128 5.82 15.29 -17.17
C LYS A 128 4.43 15.90 -17.28
N ASP A 129 4.40 17.23 -17.27
CA ASP A 129 3.18 17.96 -17.54
C ASP A 129 2.64 17.61 -18.94
N GLY A 130 1.32 17.54 -19.09
CA GLY A 130 0.66 17.12 -20.34
C GLY A 130 0.51 15.61 -20.53
N HIS A 131 1.08 14.77 -19.67
CA HIS A 131 0.87 13.31 -19.73
C HIS A 131 -0.57 12.92 -19.38
N ASN A 132 -1.09 11.89 -20.04
CA ASN A 132 -2.25 11.15 -19.60
C ASN A 132 -1.82 9.97 -18.71
N ILE A 133 -2.27 9.97 -17.46
CA ILE A 133 -1.77 9.10 -16.39
C ILE A 133 -2.92 8.23 -15.88
N LEU A 134 -2.69 6.92 -15.75
CA LEU A 134 -3.57 6.01 -15.02
C LEU A 134 -2.98 5.70 -13.64
N ASP A 135 -3.76 5.89 -12.58
CA ASP A 135 -3.47 5.45 -11.22
C ASP A 135 -4.23 4.14 -10.95
N LEU A 136 -3.52 3.02 -11.01
CA LEU A 136 -4.04 1.65 -10.80
C LEU A 136 -4.15 1.34 -9.32
N GLY A 137 -5.39 1.26 -8.82
CA GLY A 137 -5.67 1.12 -7.40
C GLY A 137 -5.51 2.47 -6.69
N CYS A 138 -6.22 3.49 -7.15
CA CYS A 138 -5.98 4.88 -6.73
C CYS A 138 -6.32 5.19 -5.26
N GLY A 139 -6.90 4.23 -4.52
CA GLY A 139 -7.29 4.39 -3.12
C GLY A 139 -8.20 5.61 -2.92
N PHE A 140 -7.90 6.41 -1.89
CA PHE A 140 -8.55 7.70 -1.62
C PHE A 140 -8.11 8.85 -2.56
N GLY A 141 -7.35 8.56 -3.62
CA GLY A 141 -7.00 9.53 -4.67
C GLY A 141 -5.85 10.48 -4.33
N GLY A 142 -5.07 10.17 -3.29
CA GLY A 142 -3.97 11.03 -2.84
C GLY A 142 -2.94 11.35 -3.93
N PHE A 143 -2.53 10.34 -4.71
CA PHE A 143 -1.56 10.58 -5.80
C PHE A 143 -2.21 11.32 -6.98
N MET A 144 -3.46 11.02 -7.30
CA MET A 144 -4.23 11.78 -8.30
C MET A 144 -4.29 13.25 -7.93
N LYS A 145 -4.62 13.57 -6.67
CA LYS A 145 -4.63 14.94 -6.13
C LYS A 145 -3.28 15.61 -6.32
N TYR A 146 -2.19 14.95 -5.89
CA TYR A 146 -0.84 15.46 -6.02
C TYR A 146 -0.48 15.80 -7.47
N LEU A 147 -0.80 14.91 -8.42
CA LEU A 147 -0.55 15.14 -9.85
C LEU A 147 -1.34 16.32 -10.39
N LEU A 148 -2.64 16.42 -10.07
CA LEU A 148 -3.53 17.47 -10.55
C LEU A 148 -3.18 18.86 -10.00
N GLU A 149 -2.60 18.91 -8.78
CA GLU A 149 -2.09 20.12 -8.15
C GLU A 149 -0.70 20.52 -8.64
N THR A 150 0.15 19.54 -8.96
CA THR A 150 1.54 19.79 -9.41
C THR A 150 1.61 20.13 -10.90
N PHE A 151 0.76 19.52 -11.72
CA PHE A 151 0.85 19.60 -13.18
C PHE A 151 -0.45 20.17 -13.78
N PRO A 152 -0.41 21.39 -14.35
CA PRO A 152 -1.61 22.04 -14.88
C PRO A 152 -2.27 21.32 -16.06
N ASN A 153 -1.49 20.58 -16.86
CA ASN A 153 -1.93 20.01 -18.13
C ASN A 153 -2.01 18.47 -18.13
N VAL A 154 -1.71 17.79 -17.02
CA VAL A 154 -1.93 16.33 -16.94
C VAL A 154 -3.42 16.01 -16.94
N THR A 155 -3.76 14.84 -17.46
CA THR A 155 -5.05 14.19 -17.23
C THR A 155 -4.82 12.92 -16.43
N VAL A 156 -5.67 12.68 -15.43
CA VAL A 156 -5.52 11.54 -14.52
C VAL A 156 -6.78 10.70 -14.55
N THR A 157 -6.62 9.40 -14.82
CA THR A 157 -7.66 8.40 -14.60
C THR A 157 -7.31 7.59 -13.36
N GLY A 158 -8.19 7.52 -12.38
CA GLY A 158 -8.10 6.56 -11.28
C GLY A 158 -8.93 5.32 -11.58
N ILE A 159 -8.42 4.14 -11.22
CA ILE A 159 -9.21 2.91 -11.20
C ILE A 159 -9.20 2.31 -9.79
N ASN A 160 -10.39 2.00 -9.27
CA ASN A 160 -10.54 1.50 -7.90
C ASN A 160 -11.83 0.70 -7.72
N PRO A 161 -11.80 -0.57 -7.28
CA PRO A 161 -13.03 -1.33 -7.02
C PRO A 161 -13.79 -0.88 -5.76
N SER A 162 -13.14 -0.18 -4.81
CA SER A 162 -13.78 0.20 -3.55
C SER A 162 -14.81 1.32 -3.75
N VAL A 163 -16.05 1.07 -3.32
CA VAL A 163 -17.17 2.03 -3.38
C VAL A 163 -16.91 3.24 -2.48
N VAL A 164 -16.41 3.01 -1.25
CA VAL A 164 -16.15 4.07 -0.26
C VAL A 164 -15.08 5.03 -0.74
N GLN A 165 -13.95 4.46 -1.16
CA GLN A 165 -12.83 5.24 -1.68
C GLN A 165 -13.21 5.95 -2.99
N SER A 166 -13.94 5.28 -3.89
CA SER A 166 -14.43 5.89 -5.12
C SER A 166 -15.34 7.11 -4.87
N LYS A 167 -16.26 6.99 -3.91
CA LYS A 167 -17.12 8.11 -3.49
C LYS A 167 -16.26 9.28 -2.98
N TYR A 168 -15.32 9.00 -2.09
CA TYR A 168 -14.41 10.02 -1.57
C TYR A 168 -13.59 10.70 -2.67
N VAL A 169 -13.03 9.94 -3.61
CA VAL A 169 -12.27 10.49 -4.76
C VAL A 169 -13.14 11.43 -5.60
N THR A 170 -14.36 11.01 -5.91
CA THR A 170 -15.30 11.80 -6.71
C THR A 170 -15.63 13.15 -6.04
N GLU A 171 -15.87 13.12 -4.73
CA GLU A 171 -16.19 14.32 -3.95
C GLU A 171 -14.96 15.22 -3.75
N SER A 172 -13.81 14.66 -3.38
CA SER A 172 -12.59 15.41 -3.05
C SER A 172 -11.91 16.04 -4.28
N LEU A 173 -12.05 15.43 -5.46
CA LEU A 173 -11.44 15.90 -6.70
C LEU A 173 -12.42 16.58 -7.66
N ILE A 174 -13.63 16.93 -7.19
CA ILE A 174 -14.67 17.53 -8.05
C ILE A 174 -14.20 18.81 -8.77
N LYS A 175 -13.32 19.61 -8.15
CA LYS A 175 -12.72 20.80 -8.75
C LYS A 175 -11.82 20.51 -9.96
N TYR A 176 -11.42 19.26 -10.17
CA TYR A 176 -10.56 18.79 -11.26
C TYR A 176 -11.30 17.94 -12.30
N ASN A 177 -12.63 17.87 -12.26
CA ASN A 177 -13.44 16.99 -13.12
C ASN A 177 -13.15 17.10 -14.64
N SER A 178 -12.66 18.23 -15.12
CA SER A 178 -12.28 18.44 -16.52
C SER A 178 -11.03 17.67 -16.95
N ARG A 179 -10.19 17.25 -15.99
CA ARG A 179 -8.94 16.51 -16.21
C ARG A 179 -8.81 15.26 -15.34
N CYS A 180 -9.86 14.90 -14.61
CA CYS A 180 -9.89 13.78 -13.68
C CYS A 180 -11.06 12.85 -14.03
N LYS A 181 -10.76 11.57 -14.24
CA LYS A 181 -11.75 10.51 -14.46
C LYS A 181 -11.58 9.42 -13.40
N LEU A 182 -12.68 8.86 -12.91
CA LEU A 182 -12.67 7.70 -12.03
C LEU A 182 -13.41 6.53 -12.69
N VAL A 183 -12.82 5.34 -12.61
CA VAL A 183 -13.42 4.08 -13.04
C VAL A 183 -13.53 3.15 -11.84
N SER A 184 -14.75 2.99 -11.31
CA SER A 184 -15.01 2.21 -10.09
C SER A 184 -15.17 0.71 -10.36
N LYS A 185 -14.11 0.05 -10.83
CA LYS A 185 -14.08 -1.38 -11.20
C LYS A 185 -12.71 -2.00 -10.99
N TYR A 186 -12.65 -3.33 -11.02
CA TYR A 186 -11.38 -4.04 -11.24
C TYR A 186 -10.89 -3.84 -12.67
N ILE A 187 -9.56 -3.75 -12.87
CA ILE A 187 -8.98 -3.54 -14.21
C ILE A 187 -9.37 -4.63 -15.22
N GLY A 188 -9.45 -5.89 -14.77
CA GLY A 188 -9.88 -7.01 -15.61
C GLY A 188 -11.37 -6.99 -16.02
N GLU A 189 -12.17 -6.07 -15.47
CA GLU A 189 -13.59 -5.91 -15.78
C GLU A 189 -13.88 -4.64 -16.59
N THR A 190 -12.84 -3.86 -16.90
CA THR A 190 -12.98 -2.63 -17.67
C THR A 190 -13.27 -2.91 -19.14
N LYS A 191 -14.10 -2.05 -19.74
CA LYS A 191 -14.39 -2.07 -21.18
C LYS A 191 -13.57 -1.01 -21.92
N SER A 192 -13.46 -1.15 -23.24
CA SER A 192 -12.63 -0.27 -24.08
C SER A 192 -13.11 1.18 -24.16
N ASP A 193 -14.40 1.44 -23.91
CA ASP A 193 -14.99 2.77 -23.78
C ASP A 193 -14.69 3.41 -22.41
N GLU A 194 -14.38 2.60 -21.40
CA GLU A 194 -13.97 3.06 -20.07
C GLU A 194 -12.46 3.32 -20.02
N ILE A 195 -11.67 2.37 -20.52
CA ILE A 195 -10.20 2.41 -20.59
C ILE A 195 -9.79 2.05 -22.01
N ALA A 196 -9.51 3.06 -22.83
CA ALA A 196 -9.20 2.85 -24.24
C ALA A 196 -7.75 2.36 -24.46
N PRO A 197 -7.51 1.50 -25.46
CA PRO A 197 -6.15 1.10 -25.85
C PRO A 197 -5.26 2.31 -26.19
N ASN A 198 -3.95 2.21 -25.96
CA ASN A 198 -2.97 3.25 -26.28
C ASN A 198 -3.32 4.66 -25.79
N SER A 199 -3.91 4.78 -24.59
CA SER A 199 -4.38 6.06 -24.06
C SER A 199 -3.43 6.71 -23.08
N TYR A 200 -2.61 5.93 -22.38
CA TYR A 200 -1.83 6.42 -21.24
C TYR A 200 -0.34 6.52 -21.56
N ASP A 201 0.24 7.67 -21.22
CA ASP A 201 1.68 7.89 -21.26
C ASP A 201 2.35 7.22 -20.06
N ARG A 202 1.67 7.23 -18.90
CA ARG A 202 2.13 6.63 -17.65
C ARG A 202 1.04 5.84 -16.96
N ILE A 203 1.44 4.72 -16.36
CA ILE A 203 0.62 4.00 -15.39
C ILE A 203 1.41 3.95 -14.08
N VAL A 204 0.79 4.30 -12.97
CA VAL A 204 1.39 4.14 -11.64
C VAL A 204 0.47 3.28 -10.81
N SER A 205 1.02 2.41 -9.99
CA SER A 205 0.26 1.67 -8.97
C SER A 205 0.98 1.78 -7.64
N ILE A 206 0.26 2.08 -6.56
CA ILE A 206 0.85 2.27 -5.23
C ILE A 206 0.09 1.39 -4.24
N GLY A 207 0.72 0.31 -3.79
CA GLY A 207 0.09 -0.63 -2.84
C GLY A 207 -1.06 -1.44 -3.44
N ALA A 208 -1.08 -1.62 -4.77
CA ALA A 208 -2.13 -2.37 -5.45
C ALA A 208 -1.71 -3.81 -5.79
N LEU A 209 -0.43 -4.04 -6.11
CA LEU A 209 0.04 -5.33 -6.66
C LEU A 209 0.10 -6.44 -5.60
N GLU A 210 0.07 -6.09 -4.32
CA GLU A 210 -0.07 -7.02 -3.19
C GLU A 210 -1.35 -7.87 -3.28
N HIS A 211 -2.37 -7.35 -3.99
CA HIS A 211 -3.67 -8.00 -4.19
C HIS A 211 -3.79 -8.75 -5.52
N PHE A 212 -2.77 -8.65 -6.40
CA PHE A 212 -2.76 -9.37 -7.67
C PHE A 212 -1.97 -10.67 -7.53
N THR A 213 -2.50 -11.72 -8.15
CA THR A 213 -1.91 -13.06 -8.16
C THR A 213 -1.29 -13.38 -9.52
N ASN A 214 -1.85 -12.89 -10.62
CA ASN A 214 -1.34 -13.15 -11.96
C ASN A 214 -0.83 -11.86 -12.63
N PHE A 215 0.48 -11.63 -12.53
CA PHE A 215 1.15 -10.49 -13.13
C PHE A 215 1.27 -10.59 -14.65
N ASP A 216 1.35 -11.78 -15.25
CA ASP A 216 1.37 -11.93 -16.71
C ASP A 216 0.06 -11.39 -17.34
N LEU A 217 -1.08 -11.79 -16.77
CA LEU A 217 -2.38 -11.27 -17.18
C LEU A 217 -2.54 -9.78 -16.91
N LEU A 218 -2.07 -9.29 -15.74
CA LEU A 218 -2.08 -7.86 -15.45
C LEU A 218 -1.26 -7.09 -16.50
N PHE A 219 -0.02 -7.49 -16.75
CA PHE A 219 0.90 -6.77 -17.63
C PHE A 219 0.44 -6.80 -19.08
N LYS A 220 -0.22 -7.89 -19.51
CA LYS A 220 -0.93 -7.94 -20.80
C LYS A 220 -2.03 -6.87 -20.91
N HIS A 221 -2.79 -6.62 -19.84
CA HIS A 221 -3.79 -5.54 -19.83
C HIS A 221 -3.11 -4.17 -19.89
N LEU A 222 -2.05 -3.96 -19.10
CA LEU A 222 -1.30 -2.70 -19.06
C LEU A 222 -0.66 -2.36 -20.41
N GLU A 223 -0.05 -3.36 -21.07
CA GLU A 223 0.50 -3.24 -22.41
C GLU A 223 -0.55 -2.73 -23.41
N LYS A 224 -1.78 -3.25 -23.38
CA LYS A 224 -2.84 -2.84 -24.30
C LYS A 224 -3.20 -1.36 -24.18
N ILE A 225 -3.17 -0.81 -22.96
CA ILE A 225 -3.68 0.55 -22.67
C ILE A 225 -2.58 1.61 -22.64
N LEU A 226 -1.32 1.21 -22.48
CA LEU A 226 -0.16 2.09 -22.63
C LEU A 226 0.01 2.52 -24.09
N LYS A 227 0.36 3.80 -24.31
CA LYS A 227 0.87 4.29 -25.60
C LYS A 227 2.22 3.62 -25.92
N PRO A 228 2.62 3.53 -27.21
CA PRO A 228 4.00 3.20 -27.58
C PRO A 228 5.00 4.13 -26.87
N GLY A 229 6.04 3.56 -26.24
CA GLY A 229 6.98 4.32 -25.39
C GLY A 229 6.42 4.76 -24.03
N GLY A 230 5.19 4.35 -23.69
CA GLY A 230 4.59 4.58 -22.38
C GLY A 230 5.26 3.71 -21.31
N LYS A 231 5.24 4.18 -20.07
CA LYS A 231 5.92 3.52 -18.94
C LYS A 231 4.95 3.19 -17.82
N CYS A 232 5.19 2.11 -17.09
CA CYS A 232 4.51 1.84 -15.82
C CYS A 232 5.48 1.73 -14.66
N LEU A 233 5.11 2.33 -13.52
CA LEU A 233 5.85 2.27 -12.28
C LEU A 233 5.00 1.62 -11.19
N HIS A 234 5.49 0.52 -10.62
CA HIS A 234 4.81 -0.21 -9.55
C HIS A 234 5.52 -0.01 -8.22
N HIS A 235 4.83 0.55 -7.23
CA HIS A 235 5.24 0.61 -5.83
C HIS A 235 4.50 -0.48 -5.04
N ILE A 236 5.25 -1.45 -4.50
CA ILE A 236 4.70 -2.66 -3.87
C ILE A 236 5.55 -3.06 -2.66
N ILE A 237 4.93 -3.64 -1.62
CA ILE A 237 5.62 -4.30 -0.50
C ILE A 237 6.33 -5.57 -1.00
N VAL A 238 7.58 -5.76 -0.56
CA VAL A 238 8.40 -6.92 -0.94
C VAL A 238 9.24 -7.43 0.23
N SER A 239 9.57 -8.71 0.15
CA SER A 239 10.61 -9.35 0.95
C SER A 239 11.91 -9.44 0.13
N VAL A 240 13.08 -9.26 0.75
CA VAL A 240 14.36 -9.38 0.05
C VAL A 240 14.65 -10.84 -0.30
N ASP A 241 14.50 -11.72 0.70
CA ASP A 241 14.60 -13.17 0.55
C ASP A 241 13.19 -13.77 0.36
N THR A 242 13.10 -14.94 -0.27
CA THR A 242 11.83 -15.66 -0.36
C THR A 242 11.46 -16.23 1.01
N ILE A 243 10.33 -15.77 1.55
CA ILE A 243 9.79 -16.24 2.84
C ILE A 243 8.47 -16.97 2.56
N PRO A 244 8.39 -18.30 2.68
CA PRO A 244 7.20 -19.06 2.29
C PRO A 244 5.93 -18.64 3.02
N GLN A 245 6.05 -18.26 4.30
CA GLN A 245 4.92 -17.79 5.09
C GLN A 245 4.34 -16.46 4.59
N PHE A 246 5.10 -15.70 3.82
CA PHE A 246 4.70 -14.42 3.23
C PHE A 246 4.09 -14.57 1.84
N LEU A 247 4.34 -15.70 1.18
CA LEU A 247 3.69 -16.06 -0.07
C LEU A 247 2.23 -16.50 0.14
N ASN A 248 1.81 -16.82 1.37
CA ASN A 248 0.42 -17.14 1.66
C ASN A 248 0.03 -16.63 3.05
N ALA A 249 -0.60 -15.45 3.09
CA ALA A 249 -1.04 -14.84 4.34
C ALA A 249 -1.92 -15.76 5.20
N GLU A 250 -2.74 -16.63 4.57
CA GLU A 250 -3.65 -17.59 5.23
C GLU A 250 -2.94 -18.57 6.17
N SER A 251 -1.62 -18.73 6.02
CA SER A 251 -0.80 -19.58 6.89
C SER A 251 -0.27 -18.85 8.14
N THR A 252 -0.65 -17.59 8.34
CA THR A 252 -0.08 -16.70 9.37
C THR A 252 -1.13 -15.78 10.00
N LEU A 253 -0.73 -15.07 11.05
CA LEU A 253 -1.53 -13.97 11.64
C LEU A 253 -1.78 -12.81 10.67
N MET A 254 -1.15 -12.78 9.49
CA MET A 254 -1.45 -11.76 8.47
C MET A 254 -2.82 -11.99 7.83
N ALA A 255 -3.36 -13.22 7.84
CA ALA A 255 -4.68 -13.53 7.29
C ALA A 255 -5.80 -12.72 7.96
N ASP A 256 -5.64 -12.41 9.25
CA ASP A 256 -6.61 -11.62 10.01
C ASP A 256 -6.77 -10.19 9.47
N TYR A 257 -5.78 -9.70 8.72
CA TYR A 257 -5.73 -8.32 8.21
C TYR A 257 -5.66 -8.22 6.69
N PHE A 258 -5.07 -9.22 6.04
CA PHE A 258 -4.80 -9.25 4.61
C PHE A 258 -5.15 -10.64 4.03
N PRO A 259 -6.42 -11.04 4.05
CA PRO A 259 -6.83 -12.35 3.55
C PRO A 259 -6.49 -12.49 2.07
N GLY A 260 -5.72 -13.52 1.72
CA GLY A 260 -5.20 -13.73 0.36
C GLY A 260 -4.17 -12.71 -0.12
N GLY A 261 -3.61 -11.86 0.76
CA GLY A 261 -2.49 -10.99 0.43
C GLY A 261 -1.18 -11.76 0.26
N HIS A 262 -0.28 -11.21 -0.56
CA HIS A 262 1.03 -11.77 -0.82
C HIS A 262 2.13 -10.72 -0.65
N ILE A 263 3.20 -11.06 0.08
CA ILE A 263 4.45 -10.29 0.06
C ILE A 263 5.43 -11.04 -0.85
N TRP A 264 5.54 -10.55 -2.09
CA TRP A 264 6.37 -11.17 -3.11
C TRP A 264 7.88 -10.95 -2.85
N PRO A 265 8.75 -11.89 -3.25
CA PRO A 265 10.19 -11.68 -3.22
C PRO A 265 10.58 -10.54 -4.18
N TYR A 266 11.58 -9.73 -3.82
CA TYR A 266 12.01 -8.55 -4.58
C TYR A 266 12.39 -8.87 -6.05
N LYS A 267 12.85 -10.10 -6.31
CA LYS A 267 13.21 -10.55 -7.65
C LYS A 267 12.02 -10.96 -8.51
N GLU A 268 10.83 -11.14 -7.93
CA GLU A 268 9.70 -11.76 -8.61
C GLU A 268 9.21 -10.93 -9.80
N LEU A 269 8.90 -9.66 -9.58
CA LEU A 269 8.43 -8.77 -10.64
C LEU A 269 9.46 -8.61 -11.77
N GLN A 270 10.77 -8.71 -11.47
CA GLN A 270 11.84 -8.59 -12.48
C GLN A 270 11.78 -9.69 -13.55
N ARG A 271 11.11 -10.81 -13.25
CA ARG A 271 10.90 -11.94 -14.17
C ARG A 271 9.82 -11.66 -15.21
N HIS A 272 8.95 -10.67 -14.98
CA HIS A 272 7.81 -10.35 -15.85
C HIS A 272 8.20 -9.40 -16.98
N ASN A 273 8.81 -9.95 -18.04
CA ASN A 273 9.37 -9.17 -19.16
C ASN A 273 8.73 -9.50 -20.53
N LYS A 274 7.63 -10.25 -20.54
CA LYS A 274 6.99 -10.75 -21.78
C LYS A 274 6.13 -9.70 -22.49
N HIS A 275 5.37 -8.92 -21.72
CA HIS A 275 4.41 -7.94 -22.23
C HIS A 275 4.95 -6.50 -22.18
N LEU A 276 5.74 -6.20 -21.16
CA LEU A 276 6.37 -4.91 -20.96
C LEU A 276 7.84 -5.14 -20.68
N ARG A 277 8.69 -4.29 -21.25
CA ARG A 277 10.14 -4.37 -21.05
C ARG A 277 10.49 -3.87 -19.66
N PHE A 278 11.04 -4.72 -18.81
CA PHE A 278 11.64 -4.34 -17.54
C PHE A 278 12.80 -3.36 -17.79
N VAL A 279 12.76 -2.23 -17.08
CA VAL A 279 13.76 -1.16 -17.21
C VAL A 279 14.66 -1.13 -15.99
N ASN A 280 14.08 -1.02 -14.80
CA ASN A 280 14.84 -0.92 -13.56
C ASN A 280 13.98 -1.27 -12.33
N SER A 281 14.63 -1.58 -11.21
CA SER A 281 13.99 -1.70 -9.90
C SER A 281 14.80 -1.00 -8.82
N TRP A 282 14.11 -0.54 -7.78
CA TRP A 282 14.70 0.08 -6.61
C TRP A 282 14.06 -0.47 -5.35
N TYR A 283 14.86 -1.08 -4.49
CA TYR A 283 14.44 -1.39 -3.13
C TYR A 283 14.36 -0.10 -2.30
N ILE A 284 13.32 0.00 -1.48
CA ILE A 284 13.10 1.09 -0.52
C ILE A 284 13.05 0.46 0.86
N ASN A 285 13.96 0.89 1.71
CA ASN A 285 14.17 0.31 3.03
C ASN A 285 12.88 0.35 3.88
N GLY A 286 12.60 -0.75 4.58
CA GLY A 286 11.41 -0.94 5.39
C GLY A 286 11.25 0.03 6.55
N LEU A 287 12.30 0.72 6.99
CA LEU A 287 12.19 1.72 8.06
C LEU A 287 11.26 2.88 7.68
N ASN A 288 11.09 3.17 6.40
CA ASN A 288 10.09 4.15 5.96
C ASN A 288 8.66 3.67 6.27
N TYR A 289 8.36 2.40 6.02
CA TYR A 289 7.04 1.84 6.33
C TYR A 289 6.86 1.64 7.83
N TRP A 290 7.88 1.16 8.55
CA TRP A 290 7.86 1.10 10.01
C TRP A 290 7.51 2.48 10.61
N LYS A 291 8.19 3.55 10.17
CA LYS A 291 7.92 4.91 10.66
C LYS A 291 6.50 5.39 10.29
N THR A 292 6.05 5.06 9.09
CA THR A 292 4.67 5.35 8.65
C THR A 292 3.63 4.68 9.57
N LEU A 293 3.81 3.39 9.85
CA LEU A 293 2.94 2.60 10.72
C LEU A 293 3.00 3.08 12.18
N ASP A 294 4.17 3.51 12.65
CA ASP A 294 4.33 4.06 14.00
C ASP A 294 3.59 5.38 14.18
N GLU A 295 3.68 6.27 13.20
CA GLU A 295 2.94 7.53 13.19
C GLU A 295 1.42 7.30 13.06
N TRP A 296 0.99 6.34 12.23
CA TRP A 296 -0.42 5.95 12.16
C TRP A 296 -0.92 5.37 13.49
N HIS A 297 -0.13 4.49 14.13
CA HIS A 297 -0.49 3.90 15.41
C HIS A 297 -0.67 4.97 16.49
N LYS A 298 0.24 5.94 16.54
CA LYS A 298 0.13 7.09 17.44
C LYS A 298 -1.14 7.91 17.17
N ARG A 299 -1.38 8.30 15.91
CA ARG A 299 -2.57 9.11 15.54
C ARG A 299 -3.89 8.38 15.78
N TYR A 300 -3.90 7.06 15.58
CA TYR A 300 -5.02 6.19 15.93
C TYR A 300 -5.36 6.30 17.42
N TRP A 301 -4.36 6.17 18.29
CA TRP A 301 -4.53 6.33 19.73
C TRP A 301 -4.91 7.75 20.14
N ASP A 302 -4.30 8.77 19.54
CA ASP A 302 -4.68 10.18 19.77
C ASP A 302 -6.15 10.45 19.43
N SER A 303 -6.73 9.64 18.53
CA SER A 303 -8.12 9.73 18.09
C SER A 303 -9.07 8.74 18.78
N ILE A 304 -8.60 7.94 19.74
CA ILE A 304 -9.37 6.82 20.27
C ILE A 304 -10.69 7.24 20.92
N GLU A 305 -10.76 8.42 21.50
CA GLU A 305 -11.98 8.97 22.11
C GLU A 305 -13.06 9.33 21.08
N HIS A 306 -12.64 9.67 19.87
CA HIS A 306 -13.56 9.93 18.76
C HIS A 306 -14.05 8.63 18.14
N LEU A 307 -13.18 7.62 18.08
CA LEU A 307 -13.44 6.33 17.46
C LEU A 307 -14.26 5.41 18.37
N TYR A 308 -13.95 5.32 19.66
CA TYR A 308 -14.63 4.45 20.61
C TYR A 308 -15.50 5.27 21.58
N PRO A 309 -16.77 4.87 21.83
CA PRO A 309 -17.46 3.69 21.29
C PRO A 309 -18.26 3.98 20.00
N LYS A 310 -18.08 5.16 19.38
CA LYS A 310 -18.98 5.65 18.33
C LYS A 310 -18.87 4.86 17.01
N TYR A 311 -17.66 4.54 16.60
CA TYR A 311 -17.35 3.89 15.33
C TYR A 311 -16.72 2.50 15.51
N LEU A 312 -16.08 2.26 16.65
CA LEU A 312 -15.42 0.98 16.97
C LEU A 312 -15.96 0.38 18.25
N THR A 313 -16.06 -0.94 18.27
CA THR A 313 -16.22 -1.79 19.45
C THR A 313 -14.88 -2.04 20.16
N LEU A 314 -14.91 -2.62 21.37
CA LEU A 314 -13.68 -3.00 22.09
C LEU A 314 -12.81 -3.97 21.27
N ASN A 315 -13.43 -4.94 20.61
CA ASN A 315 -12.73 -5.94 19.80
C ASN A 315 -12.06 -5.30 18.58
N GLU A 316 -12.73 -4.35 17.92
CA GLU A 316 -12.15 -3.63 16.79
C GLU A 316 -11.00 -2.72 17.25
N VAL A 317 -11.10 -2.12 18.43
CA VAL A 317 -9.99 -1.36 19.00
C VAL A 317 -8.77 -2.26 19.23
N GLU A 318 -8.96 -3.42 19.86
CA GLU A 318 -7.88 -4.39 20.05
C GLU A 318 -7.30 -4.89 18.72
N HIS A 319 -8.16 -5.18 17.75
CA HIS A 319 -7.79 -5.65 16.42
C HIS A 319 -6.86 -4.67 15.71
N TRP A 320 -7.19 -3.38 15.68
CA TRP A 320 -6.34 -2.34 15.08
C TRP A 320 -5.06 -2.07 15.87
N ASN A 321 -5.11 -2.18 17.20
CA ASN A 321 -3.91 -2.07 18.04
C ASN A 321 -2.88 -3.19 17.72
N LYS A 322 -3.39 -4.42 17.55
CA LYS A 322 -2.60 -5.58 17.12
C LYS A 322 -2.11 -5.45 15.68
N TYR A 323 -2.94 -4.93 14.77
CA TYR A 323 -2.58 -4.66 13.37
C TYR A 323 -1.31 -3.81 13.28
N PHE A 324 -1.29 -2.65 13.94
CA PHE A 324 -0.15 -1.74 13.88
C PHE A 324 1.11 -2.36 14.48
N SER A 325 0.96 -3.05 15.61
CA SER A 325 2.08 -3.73 16.29
C SER A 325 2.69 -4.84 15.44
N LEU A 326 1.85 -5.68 14.81
CA LEU A 326 2.25 -6.75 13.90
C LEU A 326 2.98 -6.18 12.69
N CYS A 327 2.38 -5.20 12.00
CA CYS A 327 2.94 -4.63 10.78
C CYS A 327 4.27 -3.91 11.05
N LYS A 328 4.39 -3.16 12.15
CA LYS A 328 5.67 -2.56 12.56
C LYS A 328 6.75 -3.62 12.74
N ALA A 329 6.42 -4.75 13.36
CA ALA A 329 7.36 -5.83 13.62
C ALA A 329 7.83 -6.56 12.35
N ILE A 330 7.07 -6.50 11.24
CA ILE A 330 7.48 -7.04 9.93
C ILE A 330 8.58 -6.16 9.31
N PHE A 331 8.47 -4.84 9.42
CA PHE A 331 9.38 -3.91 8.73
C PHE A 331 10.60 -3.47 9.56
N LEU A 332 10.56 -3.58 10.89
CA LEU A 332 11.65 -3.13 11.77
C LEU A 332 12.94 -3.98 11.72
N PRO A 333 12.88 -5.33 11.70
CA PRO A 333 14.07 -6.17 11.86
C PRO A 333 15.15 -5.91 10.81
N ASN A 334 16.40 -6.21 11.17
CA ASN A 334 17.59 -5.95 10.33
C ASN A 334 17.66 -4.50 9.80
N ARG A 335 17.15 -3.53 10.58
CA ARG A 335 17.06 -2.12 10.20
C ARG A 335 16.34 -1.91 8.86
N GLY A 336 15.22 -2.60 8.68
CA GLY A 336 14.38 -2.51 7.47
C GLY A 336 15.00 -3.09 6.21
N LYS A 337 15.98 -3.99 6.34
CA LYS A 337 16.64 -4.65 5.19
C LYS A 337 16.02 -5.99 4.79
N SER A 338 15.11 -6.55 5.57
CA SER A 338 14.46 -7.84 5.24
C SER A 338 13.15 -7.67 4.48
N ASN A 339 12.34 -6.66 4.85
CA ASN A 339 11.10 -6.31 4.18
C ASN A 339 11.05 -4.81 3.99
N GLY A 340 10.49 -4.38 2.87
CA GLY A 340 10.38 -2.98 2.51
C GLY A 340 9.39 -2.80 1.37
N ASN A 341 9.52 -1.70 0.64
CA ASN A 341 8.82 -1.52 -0.61
C ASN A 341 9.82 -1.61 -1.77
N ALA A 342 9.31 -1.77 -2.97
CA ALA A 342 10.11 -1.67 -4.18
C ALA A 342 9.37 -0.89 -5.24
N HIS A 343 10.14 -0.16 -6.04
CA HIS A 343 9.67 0.43 -7.29
C HIS A 343 10.15 -0.43 -8.45
N TYR A 344 9.28 -0.73 -9.40
CA TYR A 344 9.63 -1.42 -10.65
C TYR A 344 9.15 -0.60 -11.83
N LEU A 345 10.07 -0.24 -12.73
CA LEU A 345 9.79 0.50 -13.95
C LEU A 345 9.79 -0.44 -15.14
N TYR A 346 8.73 -0.38 -15.93
CA TYR A 346 8.62 -1.05 -17.23
C TYR A 346 8.26 -0.06 -18.32
N GLU A 347 8.52 -0.45 -19.56
CA GLU A 347 8.24 0.32 -20.77
C GLU A 347 7.55 -0.55 -21.82
N LYS A 348 6.57 0.03 -22.50
CA LYS A 348 6.00 -0.55 -23.71
C LYS A 348 6.88 -0.21 -24.91
N THR A 349 7.48 -1.24 -25.50
CA THR A 349 8.34 -1.12 -26.70
C THR A 349 7.56 -0.90 -27.97
#